data_AF-A0A3D4B6Z6-F1
#
_entry.id   AF-A0A3D4B6Z6-F1
#
_cell.length_a   1.000
_cell.length_b   1.000
_cell.length_c   1.000
_cell.angle_alpha   90.00
_cell.angle_beta   90.00
_cell.angle_gamma   90.00
#
_symmetry.space_group_name_H-M   'P 1'
#
loop_
_entity.id
_entity.type
_entity.pdbx_description
1 polymer ?
#
loop_
_entity_poly.entity_id
_entity_poly.type
_entity_poly.pdbx_seq_one_letter_code
_entity_poly.pdbx_strand_id
1 'polypeptide(L)'
;MKKIWDIFWRFLALGCVSFGGPAAHIGYFRTTFVERLQWLDEAAYARLIALSQFLPGPGSSQIGFAIGLRRGGLSGGAAAFLGFTIPSFVLMYLLAVGMPGHN
;
A
#
# COMPACT_ATOMS: atom_id res chain seq x y z
N MET A 1 -11.90 -13.62 -6.40
CA MET A 1 -10.59 -14.11 -6.86
C MET A 1 -9.90 -13.12 -7.79
N LYS A 2 -10.30 -12.96 -9.06
CA LYS A 2 -9.64 -12.05 -10.03
C LYS A 2 -9.44 -10.62 -9.50
N LYS A 3 -10.48 -10.02 -8.89
CA LYS A 3 -10.43 -8.67 -8.30
C LYS A 3 -9.41 -8.51 -7.16
N ILE A 4 -9.17 -9.56 -6.37
CA ILE A 4 -8.26 -9.52 -5.20
C ILE A 4 -6.81 -9.59 -5.67
N TRP A 5 -6.54 -10.49 -6.61
CA TRP A 5 -5.21 -10.63 -7.23
C TRP A 5 -4.77 -9.34 -7.94
N ASP A 6 -5.73 -8.71 -8.59
CA ASP A 6 -5.59 -7.42 -9.26
C ASP A 6 -5.29 -6.28 -8.27
N ILE A 7 -5.86 -6.30 -7.05
CA ILE A 7 -5.47 -5.38 -5.96
C ILE A 7 -4.03 -5.66 -5.52
N PHE A 8 -3.73 -6.93 -5.22
CA PHE A 8 -2.41 -7.36 -4.75
C PHE A 8 -1.30 -6.89 -5.69
N TRP A 9 -1.47 -7.07 -7.01
CA TRP A 9 -0.43 -6.73 -7.99
C TRP A 9 -0.17 -5.24 -8.15
N ARG A 10 -1.19 -4.41 -7.99
CA ARG A 10 -1.02 -2.95 -7.99
C ARG A 10 -0.32 -2.47 -6.75
N PHE A 11 -0.68 -3.03 -5.59
CA PHE A 11 -0.01 -2.69 -4.35
C PHE A 11 1.41 -3.24 -4.29
N LEU A 12 1.71 -4.40 -4.90
CA LEU A 12 3.09 -4.88 -5.05
C LEU A 12 3.92 -3.92 -5.92
N ALA A 13 3.41 -3.55 -7.09
CA ALA A 13 4.09 -2.60 -7.96
C ALA A 13 4.37 -1.28 -7.23
N LEU A 14 3.38 -0.77 -6.47
CA LEU A 14 3.54 0.42 -5.64
C LEU A 14 4.55 0.22 -4.51
N GLY A 15 4.56 -0.93 -3.83
CA GLY A 15 5.54 -1.25 -2.78
C GLY A 15 6.99 -1.28 -3.30
N CYS A 16 7.18 -1.63 -4.58
CA CYS A 16 8.49 -1.59 -5.22
C CYS A 16 8.96 -0.18 -5.61
N VAL A 17 8.05 0.80 -5.77
CA VAL A 17 8.40 2.14 -6.31
C VAL A 17 8.09 3.30 -5.37
N SER A 18 7.31 3.08 -4.31
CA SER A 18 6.94 4.12 -3.35
C SER A 18 8.12 4.40 -2.42
N PHE A 19 8.98 5.32 -2.84
CA PHE A 19 10.06 5.89 -2.05
C PHE A 19 9.82 7.39 -1.81
N GLY A 20 10.50 7.96 -0.82
CA GLY A 20 10.38 9.40 -0.48
C GLY A 20 9.43 9.71 0.67
N GLY A 21 9.01 8.70 1.45
CA GLY A 21 8.25 8.89 2.68
C GLY A 21 6.74 9.08 2.49
N PRO A 22 5.99 9.34 3.58
CA PRO A 22 4.52 9.30 3.58
C PRO A 22 3.85 10.23 2.56
N ALA A 23 4.36 11.46 2.39
CA ALA A 23 3.83 12.42 1.43
C ALA A 23 3.96 11.91 -0.02
N ALA A 24 5.10 11.30 -0.36
CA ALA A 24 5.30 10.70 -1.68
C ALA A 24 4.33 9.53 -1.89
N HIS A 25 4.15 8.67 -0.89
CA HIS A 25 3.24 7.51 -0.99
C HIS A 25 1.79 7.96 -1.22
N ILE A 26 1.36 9.04 -0.54
CA ILE A 26 0.04 9.66 -0.77
C ILE A 26 -0.06 10.14 -2.23
N GLY A 27 0.96 10.80 -2.75
CA GLY A 27 1.01 11.20 -4.16
C GLY A 27 0.88 10.01 -5.13
N TYR A 28 1.68 8.96 -4.93
CA TYR A 28 1.65 7.75 -5.76
C TYR A 28 0.28 7.06 -5.72
N PHE A 29 -0.35 6.99 -4.55
CA PHE A 29 -1.65 6.37 -4.37
C PHE A 29 -2.75 7.22 -5.01
N ARG A 30 -2.68 8.55 -4.90
CA ARG A 30 -3.60 9.47 -5.58
C ARG A 30 -3.54 9.27 -7.10
N THR A 31 -2.35 9.36 -7.69
CA THR A 31 -2.20 9.18 -9.14
C THR A 31 -2.66 7.80 -9.60
N THR A 32 -2.38 6.74 -8.82
CA THR A 32 -2.75 5.39 -9.22
C THR A 32 -4.24 5.12 -9.06
N PHE A 33 -4.80 5.39 -7.88
CA PHE A 33 -6.15 4.95 -7.53
C PHE A 33 -7.24 6.00 -7.76
N VAL A 34 -6.87 7.28 -7.84
CA VAL A 34 -7.78 8.35 -8.25
C VAL A 34 -7.62 8.58 -9.75
N GLU A 35 -6.48 9.08 -10.20
CA GLU A 35 -6.33 9.58 -11.59
C GLU A 35 -6.33 8.48 -12.65
N ARG A 36 -5.57 7.39 -12.46
CA ARG A 36 -5.40 6.36 -13.50
C ARG A 36 -6.48 5.29 -13.46
N LEU A 37 -6.72 4.71 -12.28
CA LEU A 37 -7.62 3.57 -12.13
C LEU A 37 -9.05 3.98 -11.77
N GLN A 38 -9.27 5.21 -11.30
CA GLN A 38 -10.59 5.75 -10.96
C GLN A 38 -11.35 4.84 -9.98
N TRP A 39 -10.65 4.30 -8.98
CA TRP A 39 -11.26 3.49 -7.92
C TRP A 39 -11.89 4.34 -6.83
N LEU A 40 -11.42 5.57 -6.70
CA LEU A 40 -11.81 6.56 -5.72
C LEU A 40 -11.89 7.91 -6.43
N ASP A 41 -12.84 8.73 -6.03
CA ASP A 41 -12.80 10.16 -6.34
C ASP A 41 -11.89 10.91 -5.35
N GLU A 42 -11.59 12.17 -5.66
CA GLU A 42 -10.73 13.04 -4.86
C GLU A 42 -11.24 13.19 -3.42
N ALA A 43 -12.55 13.34 -3.24
CA ALA A 43 -13.18 13.54 -1.93
C ALA A 43 -13.12 12.26 -1.06
N ALA A 44 -13.28 11.10 -1.67
CA ALA A 44 -13.10 9.79 -1.04
C ALA A 44 -11.64 9.60 -0.61
N TYR A 45 -10.68 9.97 -1.47
CA TYR A 45 -9.27 9.87 -1.15
C TYR A 45 -8.87 10.81 0.00
N ALA A 46 -9.31 12.07 -0.03
CA ALA A 46 -9.10 13.04 1.05
C ALA A 46 -9.66 12.55 2.40
N ARG A 47 -10.84 11.92 2.40
CA ARG A 47 -11.41 11.30 3.61
C ARG A 47 -10.55 10.16 4.16
N LEU A 48 -9.93 9.35 3.29
CA LEU A 48 -9.02 8.30 3.72
C LEU A 48 -7.75 8.87 4.34
N ILE A 49 -7.21 9.95 3.77
CA ILE A 49 -6.07 10.67 4.36
C ILE A 49 -6.46 11.19 5.75
N ALA A 50 -7.57 11.91 5.86
CA ALA A 50 -8.04 12.46 7.13
C ALA A 50 -8.24 11.36 8.19
N LEU A 51 -8.85 10.23 7.81
CA LEU A 51 -9.00 9.07 8.68
C LEU A 51 -7.64 8.51 9.11
N SER A 52 -6.66 8.44 8.20
CA SER A 52 -5.33 7.93 8.54
C SER A 52 -4.55 8.83 9.49
N GLN A 53 -4.79 10.14 9.45
CA GLN A 53 -4.19 11.09 10.39
C GLN A 53 -4.81 10.99 11.79
N PHE A 54 -6.06 10.52 11.87
CA PHE A 54 -6.75 10.29 13.13
C PHE A 54 -6.32 8.98 13.81
N LEU A 55 -6.00 7.94 13.03
CA LEU A 55 -5.65 6.62 13.54
C LEU A 55 -4.15 6.49 13.85
N PRO A 56 -3.76 5.78 14.93
CA PRO A 56 -2.36 5.52 15.21
C PRO A 56 -1.75 4.57 14.18
N GLY A 57 -0.54 4.88 13.74
CA GLY A 57 0.25 4.02 12.85
C GLY A 57 0.62 4.68 11.51
N PRO A 58 1.25 3.92 10.60
CA PRO A 58 1.76 4.46 9.35
C PRO A 58 0.63 4.74 8.35
N GLY A 59 0.43 6.02 8.03
CA GLY A 59 -0.67 6.47 7.17
C GLY A 59 -0.69 5.83 5.78
N SER A 60 0.48 5.57 5.17
CA SER A 60 0.57 4.89 3.87
C SER A 60 -0.03 3.48 3.90
N SER A 61 0.29 2.67 4.90
CA SER A 61 -0.27 1.32 5.07
C SER A 61 -1.76 1.36 5.41
N GLN A 62 -2.19 2.31 6.24
CA GLN A 62 -3.61 2.49 6.59
C GLN A 62 -4.45 2.88 5.36
N ILE A 63 -3.98 3.84 4.56
CA ILE A 63 -4.66 4.25 3.32
C ILE A 63 -4.68 3.06 2.36
N GLY A 64 -3.55 2.38 2.14
CA GLY A 64 -3.50 1.22 1.24
C GLY A 64 -4.46 0.10 1.63
N PHE A 65 -4.51 -0.24 2.92
CA PHE A 65 -5.47 -1.20 3.46
C PHE A 65 -6.91 -0.74 3.25
N ALA A 66 -7.23 0.53 3.53
CA ALA A 66 -8.58 1.06 3.36
C ALA A 66 -9.04 1.06 1.89
N ILE A 67 -8.15 1.37 0.94
CA ILE A 67 -8.41 1.26 -0.50
C ILE A 67 -8.71 -0.19 -0.88
N GLY A 68 -7.88 -1.13 -0.44
CA GLY A 68 -8.09 -2.57 -0.64
C GLY A 68 -9.41 -3.06 -0.03
N LEU A 69 -9.71 -2.62 1.18
CA LEU A 69 -10.93 -2.93 1.93
C LEU A 69 -12.18 -2.48 1.16
N ARG A 70 -12.21 -1.24 0.67
CA ARG A 70 -13.33 -0.72 -0.11
C ARG A 70 -13.49 -1.44 -1.45
N ARG A 71 -12.39 -1.88 -2.07
CA ARG A 71 -12.43 -2.53 -3.38
C ARG A 71 -12.78 -4.02 -3.29
N GLY A 72 -12.27 -4.76 -2.30
CA GLY A 72 -12.36 -6.21 -2.22
C GLY A 72 -12.80 -6.78 -0.86
N GLY A 73 -13.38 -5.95 0.01
CA GLY A 73 -13.69 -6.34 1.38
C GLY A 73 -12.42 -6.67 2.17
N LEU A 74 -12.56 -7.39 3.27
CA LEU A 74 -11.43 -7.70 4.16
C LEU A 74 -10.28 -8.40 3.42
N SER A 75 -10.61 -9.31 2.49
CA SER A 75 -9.64 -9.98 1.63
C SER A 75 -8.87 -9.01 0.71
N GLY A 76 -9.53 -7.95 0.23
CA GLY A 76 -8.88 -6.90 -0.55
C GLY A 76 -7.97 -6.03 0.30
N GLY A 77 -8.36 -5.73 1.54
CA GLY A 77 -7.50 -5.01 2.50
C GLY A 77 -6.23 -5.79 2.83
N ALA A 78 -6.37 -7.09 3.14
CA ALA A 78 -5.23 -7.97 3.38
C ALA A 78 -4.32 -8.10 2.15
N ALA A 79 -4.89 -8.24 0.95
CA ALA A 79 -4.13 -8.27 -0.29
C ALA A 79 -3.36 -6.96 -0.57
N ALA A 80 -3.97 -5.80 -0.31
CA ALA A 80 -3.31 -4.52 -0.46
C ALA A 80 -2.15 -4.37 0.52
N PHE A 81 -2.36 -4.73 1.79
CA PHE A 81 -1.33 -4.67 2.82
C PHE A 81 -0.15 -5.58 2.50
N LEU A 82 -0.41 -6.86 2.18
CA LEU A 82 0.64 -7.81 1.83
C LEU A 82 1.38 -7.37 0.56
N GLY A 83 0.66 -6.95 -0.48
CA GLY A 83 1.28 -6.45 -1.72
C GLY A 83 2.22 -5.28 -1.43
N PHE A 84 1.78 -4.31 -0.63
CA PHE A 84 2.58 -3.14 -0.33
C PHE A 84 3.80 -3.43 0.57
N THR A 85 3.68 -4.37 1.52
CA THR A 85 4.71 -4.65 2.53
C THR A 85 5.74 -5.71 2.10
N ILE A 86 5.35 -6.68 1.27
CA ILE A 86 6.23 -7.79 0.84
C ILE A 86 7.56 -7.31 0.23
N PRO A 87 7.60 -6.32 -0.69
CA PRO A 87 8.86 -5.90 -1.30
C PRO A 87 9.90 -5.43 -0.27
N SER A 88 9.47 -4.60 0.69
CA SER A 88 10.33 -4.13 1.77
C SER A 88 10.73 -5.27 2.70
N PHE A 89 9.80 -6.15 3.08
CA PHE A 89 10.10 -7.31 3.91
C PHE A 89 11.15 -8.23 3.27
N VAL A 90 10.98 -8.57 1.99
CA VAL A 90 11.92 -9.42 1.24
C VAL A 90 13.29 -8.76 1.16
N LEU A 91 13.35 -7.47 0.85
CA LEU A 91 14.61 -6.74 0.79
C LEU A 91 15.33 -6.75 2.14
N MET A 92 14.63 -6.41 3.22
CA MET A 92 15.19 -6.41 4.58
C MET A 92 15.62 -7.80 5.03
N TYR A 93 14.82 -8.83 4.74
CA TYR A 93 15.14 -10.21 5.07
C TYR A 93 16.42 -10.65 4.37
N LEU A 94 16.50 -10.48 3.04
CA LEU A 94 17.69 -10.87 2.26
C LEU A 94 18.96 -10.15 2.72
N LEU A 95 18.87 -8.86 3.06
CA LEU A 95 19.98 -8.13 3.62
C LEU A 95 20.40 -8.67 4.99
N ALA A 96 19.44 -9.02 5.85
CA ALA A 96 19.70 -9.56 7.18
C ALA A 96 20.39 -10.94 7.14
N VAL A 97 19.99 -11.84 6.24
CA VAL A 97 20.64 -13.16 6.09
C VAL A 97 21.92 -13.11 5.25
N GLY A 98 22.05 -12.13 4.34
CA GLY A 98 23.19 -11.99 3.45
C GLY A 98 24.38 -11.22 4.06
N MET A 99 24.20 -10.53 5.19
CA MET A 99 25.28 -9.79 5.85
C MET A 99 26.33 -10.76 6.44
N PRO A 100 27.61 -10.67 6.01
CA PRO A 100 28.69 -11.48 6.59
C PRO A 100 28.89 -11.07 8.05
N GLY A 101 28.72 -12.01 8.99
CA GLY A 101 28.91 -11.77 10.42
C GLY A 101 27.76 -12.26 11.33
N HIS A 102 26.72 -12.88 10.78
CA HIS A 102 25.64 -13.51 11.54
C HIS A 102 25.78 -15.05 11.59
N ASN A 103 27.01 -15.55 11.82
CA ASN A 103 27.33 -16.94 12.19
C ASN A 103 28.43 -16.92 13.25
#